data_AF-A0A3M0A904-F1
#
_entry.id   AF-A0A3M0A904-F1
#
_cell.length_a   1.000
_cell.length_b   1.000
_cell.length_c   1.000
_cell.angle_alpha   90.00
_cell.angle_beta   90.00
_cell.angle_gamma   90.00
#
_symmetry.space_group_name_H-M   'P 1'
#
loop_
_entity.id
_entity.type
_entity.pdbx_description
1 polymer ?
#
loop_
_entity_poly.entity_id
_entity_poly.type
_entity_poly.pdbx_seq_one_letter_code
_entity_poly.pdbx_strand_id
1 'polypeptide(L)' 'MGFNTKPDYEGTVTWSPLRSEGGPHGLSRTAVPGGWLVAFNPNPSSAGGLTFMPDPTHSWDGNSLVLDEPTPSED' A
#
# COMPACT_ATOMS: atom_id res chain seq x y z
N MET A 1 -13.32 12.04 41.14
CA MET A 1 -11.98 11.55 40.73
C MET A 1 -12.09 11.12 39.28
N GLY A 2 -11.52 11.90 38.36
CA GLY A 2 -11.58 11.63 36.92
C GLY A 2 -10.31 10.94 36.45
N PHE A 3 -10.44 9.79 35.79
CA PHE A 3 -9.39 9.24 34.96
C PHE A 3 -9.76 9.53 33.51
N ASN A 4 -9.32 10.69 33.03
CA ASN A 4 -9.47 11.09 31.63
C ASN A 4 -8.07 11.00 31.01
N THR A 5 -7.60 9.78 30.77
CA THR A 5 -6.43 9.55 29.94
C THR A 5 -6.94 9.28 28.53
N LYS A 6 -7.12 10.34 27.74
CA LYS A 6 -7.02 10.14 26.29
C LYS A 6 -5.57 9.73 26.02
N PRO A 7 -5.31 8.64 25.29
CA PRO A 7 -3.95 8.37 24.84
C PRO A 7 -3.59 9.46 23.82
N ASP A 8 -2.54 10.24 24.11
CA ASP A 8 -2.06 11.38 23.30
C ASP A 8 -1.34 10.94 21.99
N TYR A 9 -1.83 9.87 21.34
CA TYR A 9 -1.37 9.46 20.02
C TYR A 9 -2.48 8.71 19.28
N GLU A 10 -3.43 9.44 18.70
CA GLU A 10 -4.28 8.88 17.63
C GLU A 10 -3.48 8.91 16.32
N GLY A 11 -2.42 8.10 16.27
CA GLY A 11 -1.61 7.92 15.07
C GLY A 11 -2.48 7.39 13.92
N THR A 12 -3.00 8.31 13.12
CA THR A 12 -3.90 7.97 12.01
C THR A 12 -3.05 7.38 10.89
N VAL A 13 -3.29 6.11 10.58
CA VAL A 13 -2.62 5.43 9.48
C VAL A 13 -3.16 5.99 8.17
N THR A 14 -2.28 6.65 7.39
CA THR A 14 -2.64 7.24 6.11
C THR A 14 -2.28 6.30 4.97
N TRP A 15 -3.29 5.65 4.39
CA TRP A 15 -3.12 4.74 3.27
C TRP A 15 -3.13 5.47 1.93
N SER A 16 -2.17 5.14 1.08
CA SER A 16 -2.08 5.59 -0.31
C SER A 16 -2.37 4.42 -1.25
N PRO A 17 -3.22 4.58 -2.28
CA PRO A 17 -3.46 3.54 -3.26
C PRO A 17 -2.19 3.23 -4.08
N LEU A 18 -2.06 1.98 -4.51
CA LEU A 18 -1.03 1.53 -5.43
C LEU A 18 -1.66 1.17 -6.77
N ARG A 19 -0.95 1.46 -7.86
CA ARG A 19 -1.34 1.03 -9.20
C ARG A 19 -1.07 -0.47 -9.34
N SER A 20 -2.09 -1.23 -9.71
CA SER A 20 -1.97 -2.64 -10.09
C SER A 20 -2.57 -2.87 -11.47
N GLU A 21 -1.95 -3.77 -12.23
CA GLU A 21 -2.40 -4.21 -13.54
C GLU A 21 -3.28 -5.47 -13.34
N GLY A 22 -4.48 -5.54 -13.92
CA GLY A 22 -5.25 -6.80 -14.01
C GLY A 22 -6.56 -6.97 -13.23
N GLY A 23 -7.13 -5.93 -12.58
CA GLY A 23 -8.50 -6.04 -12.04
C GLY A 23 -8.88 -5.08 -10.91
N PRO A 24 -10.13 -5.14 -10.40
CA PRO A 24 -10.71 -4.17 -9.46
C PRO A 24 -10.22 -4.34 -8.01
N HIS A 25 -9.13 -5.07 -7.78
CA HIS A 25 -8.68 -5.41 -6.44
C HIS A 25 -7.83 -4.28 -5.86
N GLY A 26 -8.26 -3.73 -4.73
CA GLY A 26 -7.63 -2.58 -4.10
C GLY A 26 -6.27 -2.97 -3.51
N LEU A 27 -5.22 -2.30 -3.97
CA LEU A 27 -3.89 -2.36 -3.37
C LEU A 27 -3.59 -0.99 -2.74
N SER A 28 -3.12 -0.99 -1.50
CA SER A 28 -2.74 0.23 -0.80
C SER A 28 -1.49 0.02 0.03
N ARG A 29 -0.81 1.11 0.37
CA ARG A 29 0.34 1.11 1.26
C ARG A 29 0.31 2.26 2.24
N THR A 30 0.99 2.10 3.37
CA THR A 30 1.27 3.18 4.33
C THR A 30 2.73 3.11 4.75
N ALA A 31 3.35 4.28 4.93
CA ALA A 31 4.70 4.35 5.48
C ALA A 31 4.66 4.01 6.98
N VAL A 32 5.65 3.25 7.43
CA VAL A 32 5.92 2.93 8.84
C VAL A 32 7.43 3.06 9.09
N PRO A 33 7.90 3.15 10.35
CA PRO A 33 9.33 3.11 10.63
C PRO A 33 10.00 1.88 9.99
N GLY A 34 11.03 2.12 9.16
CA GLY A 34 11.79 1.06 8.48
C GLY A 34 11.21 0.55 7.16
N GLY A 35 10.02 0.99 6.73
CA GLY A 35 9.50 0.59 5.43
C GLY A 35 8.01 0.83 5.21
N TRP A 36 7.38 -0.07 4.46
CA TRP A 36 5.98 0.04 4.05
C TRP A 36 5.16 -1.14 4.60
N LEU A 37 3.93 -0.87 5.01
CA LEU A 37 2.90 -1.90 5.05
C LEU A 37 2.12 -1.84 3.74
N VAL A 38 2.03 -2.97 3.05
CA VAL A 38 1.28 -3.13 1.80
C VAL A 38 0.10 -4.05 2.05
N ALA A 39 -1.10 -3.55 1.78
CA ALA A 39 -2.34 -4.25 1.99
C ALA A 39 -3.03 -4.51 0.64
N PHE A 40 -3.45 -5.75 0.44
CA PHE A 40 -4.27 -6.17 -0.67
C PHE A 40 -5.67 -6.52 -0.15
N ASN A 41 -6.69 -5.85 -0.68
CA ASN A 41 -8.07 -6.12 -0.37
C ASN A 41 -8.88 -6.30 -1.66
N PRO A 42 -9.14 -7.56 -2.07
CA PRO A 42 -9.87 -7.83 -3.28
C PRO A 42 -11.38 -7.55 -3.18
N ASN A 43 -11.98 -7.60 -1.97
CA ASN A 43 -13.39 -7.32 -1.62
C ASN A 43 -13.59 -7.61 -0.10
N PRO A 44 -14.47 -6.92 0.66
CA PRO A 44 -14.84 -7.29 2.03
C PRO A 44 -15.28 -8.75 2.26
N SER A 45 -15.70 -9.49 1.23
CA SER A 45 -16.06 -10.91 1.31
C SER A 45 -14.94 -11.89 0.94
N SER A 46 -13.74 -11.39 0.59
CA SER A 46 -12.61 -12.20 0.10
C SER A 46 -11.39 -12.11 1.03
N ALA A 47 -10.55 -13.13 1.01
CA ALA A 47 -9.30 -13.13 1.76
C ALA A 47 -8.39 -11.98 1.30
N GLY A 48 -7.99 -11.13 2.25
CA GLY A 48 -7.00 -10.07 2.03
C GLY A 48 -5.60 -10.50 2.46
N GLY A 49 -4.61 -9.68 2.14
CA GLY A 49 -3.21 -9.87 2.54
C GLY A 49 -2.59 -8.60 3.08
N LEU A 50 -1.66 -8.74 4.03
CA LEU A 50 -0.83 -7.66 4.55
C LEU A 50 0.62 -8.13 4.56
N THR A 51 1.54 -7.30 4.07
CA THR A 51 2.97 -7.61 4.05
C THR A 51 3.77 -6.38 4.46
N PHE A 52 4.79 -6.58 5.29
CA PHE A 52 5.80 -5.58 5.57
C PHE A 52 6.89 -5.65 4.50
N MET A 53 7.22 -4.52 3.90
CA MET A 53 8.26 -4.38 2.90
C MET A 53 9.34 -3.42 3.42
N PRO A 54 10.57 -3.89 3.70
CA PRO A 54 11.63 -3.06 4.24
C PRO A 54 12.08 -2.02 3.20
N ASP A 55 12.12 -0.75 3.61
CA ASP A 55 12.59 0.38 2.81
C ASP A 55 12.89 1.54 3.77
N PRO A 56 14.05 1.53 4.46
CA PRO A 56 14.36 2.49 5.52
C PRO A 56 14.34 3.95 5.07
N THR A 57 14.51 4.19 3.77
CA THR A 57 14.52 5.52 3.15
C THR A 57 13.22 5.87 2.44
N HIS A 58 12.22 4.98 2.46
CA HIS A 58 10.94 5.13 1.74
C HIS A 58 11.11 5.53 0.26
N SER A 59 12.11 4.95 -0.39
CA SER A 59 12.51 5.28 -1.77
C SER A 59 11.63 4.62 -2.84
N TRP A 60 10.92 3.54 -2.50
CA TRP A 60 10.00 2.89 -3.42
C TRP A 60 8.77 3.76 -3.65
N ASP A 61 8.45 4.03 -4.92
CA ASP A 61 7.32 4.89 -5.31
C ASP A 61 6.05 4.11 -5.66
N GLY A 62 6.14 2.78 -5.76
CA GLY A 62 5.01 1.93 -6.14
C GLY A 62 4.88 1.67 -7.64
N ASN A 63 5.72 2.27 -8.49
CA ASN A 63 5.60 2.22 -9.96
C ASN A 63 6.66 1.32 -10.64
N SER A 64 7.19 0.35 -9.93
CA SER A 64 8.31 -0.47 -10.40
C SER A 64 7.98 -1.44 -11.54
N LEU A 65 6.70 -1.69 -11.83
CA LEU A 65 6.29 -2.48 -12.99
C LEU A 65 6.09 -1.56 -14.20
N VAL A 66 7.16 -1.37 -14.97
CA VAL A 66 7.04 -0.95 -16.37
C VAL A 66 6.55 -2.18 -17.11
N LEU A 67 5.31 -2.14 -17.61
CA LEU A 67 4.89 -3.14 -18.57
C LEU A 67 5.55 -2.80 -19.90
N ASP A 68 6.27 -3.76 -20.46
CA ASP A 68 6.68 -3.70 -21.87
C ASP A 68 5.39 -3.64 -22.70
N GLU A 69 4.98 -2.44 -23.10
CA GLU A 69 4.00 -2.27 -24.16
C GLU A 69 4.54 -3.01 -25.39
N PRO A 70 3.78 -3.92 -26.04
CA PRO A 70 4.22 -4.52 -27.28
C PRO A 70 4.42 -3.37 -28.28
N THR A 71 5.67 -3.12 -28.64
CA THR A 71 5.99 -2.22 -29.73
C THR A 71 5.20 -2.71 -30.96
N PRO A 72 4.31 -1.90 -31.56
CA PRO A 72 3.68 -2.31 -32.80
C PRO A 72 4.80 -2.52 -33.81
N SER A 73 4.90 -3.73 -34.35
CA SER A 73 5.82 -4.03 -35.45
C SER A 73 5.47 -3.09 -36.60
N GLU A 74 6.42 -2.24 -36.98
CA GLU A 74 6.34 -1.49 -38.23
C GLU A 74 6.38 -2.52 -39.38
N ASP A 75 5.24 -2.72 -40.05
CA ASP A 75 5.11 -3.35 -41.38
C ASP A 75 5.07 -2.26 -42.47
#